data_AF-A0A1G8S3Y5-F1
#
_entry.id   AF-A0A1G8S3Y5-F1
#
_cell.length_a   1.000
_cell.length_b   1.000
_cell.length_c   1.000
_cell.angle_alpha   90.00
_cell.angle_beta   90.00
_cell.angle_gamma   90.00
#
_symmetry.space_group_name_H-M   'P 1'
#
loop_
_entity.id
_entity.type
_entity.pdbx_description
1 polymer ?
#
loop_
_entity_poly.entity_id
_entity_poly.type
_entity_poly.pdbx_seq_one_letter_code
_entity_poly.pdbx_strand_id
1 'polypeptide(L)'
;MIHPPFSTFRPLIYRALHNLHLPPPYEDDLQEAYLIYHEALESYDPHKSKFSTYFYRKLNYHYLSEIRKNRERQAMLSRILVLHPSSHVDHYFIHPSLSDREQRILQLSIEGYTTDDIALMLSLSKSTILRERKKLQRKLSFYVSPTQE
;
A
#
# COMPACT_ATOMS: atom_id res chain seq x y z
N MET A 1 -28.08 -36.20 2.19
CA MET A 1 -26.86 -36.67 2.88
C MET A 1 -26.52 -35.66 3.96
N ILE A 2 -26.20 -36.12 5.18
CA ILE A 2 -25.77 -35.21 6.26
C ILE A 2 -24.25 -35.07 6.13
N HIS A 3 -23.77 -33.88 5.80
CA HIS A 3 -22.34 -33.61 5.72
C HIS A 3 -21.77 -33.32 7.11
N PRO A 4 -20.51 -33.71 7.40
CA PRO A 4 -19.89 -33.39 8.67
C PRO A 4 -19.76 -31.87 8.80
N PRO A 5 -19.97 -31.29 10.00
CA PRO A 5 -19.86 -29.85 10.19
C PRO A 5 -18.45 -29.34 9.88
N PHE A 6 -18.33 -28.08 9.46
CA PHE A 6 -17.04 -27.45 9.14
C PHE A 6 -15.98 -27.62 10.25
N SER A 7 -16.39 -27.55 11.52
CA SER A 7 -15.50 -27.71 12.68
C SER A 7 -14.71 -29.01 12.66
N THR A 8 -15.25 -30.10 12.09
CA THR A 8 -14.57 -31.39 11.95
C THR A 8 -13.34 -31.32 11.04
N PHE A 9 -13.28 -30.35 10.14
CA PHE A 9 -12.20 -30.20 9.16
C PHE A 9 -11.08 -29.26 9.61
N ARG A 10 -11.19 -28.61 10.77
CA ARG A 10 -10.14 -27.69 11.29
C ARG A 10 -8.73 -28.30 11.28
N PRO A 11 -8.48 -29.53 11.79
CA PRO A 11 -7.14 -30.11 11.76
C PRO A 11 -6.58 -30.29 10.34
N LEU A 12 -7.47 -30.60 9.39
CA LEU A 12 -7.12 -30.78 7.98
C LEU A 12 -6.80 -29.43 7.31
N ILE A 13 -7.50 -28.37 7.68
CA ILE A 13 -7.21 -27.01 7.22
C ILE A 13 -5.86 -26.56 7.76
N TYR A 14 -5.62 -26.65 9.08
CA TYR A 14 -4.32 -26.28 9.66
C TYR A 14 -3.16 -27.07 9.05
N ARG A 15 -3.36 -28.37 8.78
CA ARG A 15 -2.36 -29.17 8.07
C ARG A 15 -2.07 -28.63 6.67
N ALA A 16 -3.09 -28.20 5.92
CA ALA A 16 -2.90 -27.60 4.60
C ALA A 16 -2.10 -26.28 4.71
N LEU A 17 -2.49 -25.39 5.62
CA LEU A 17 -1.83 -24.10 5.83
C LEU A 17 -0.35 -24.28 6.20
N HIS A 18 -0.07 -25.20 7.13
CA HIS A 18 1.30 -25.52 7.55
C HIS A 18 2.13 -26.12 6.41
N ASN A 19 1.56 -27.05 5.62
CA ASN A 19 2.26 -27.62 4.46
C ASN A 19 2.59 -26.56 3.40
N LEU A 20 1.74 -25.55 3.28
CA LEU A 20 1.94 -24.43 2.37
C LEU A 20 2.81 -23.31 2.97
N HIS A 21 3.29 -23.48 4.20
CA HIS A 21 4.12 -22.52 4.93
C HIS A 21 3.45 -21.14 5.03
N LEU A 22 2.12 -21.10 5.16
CA LEU A 22 1.40 -19.86 5.43
C LEU A 22 1.67 -19.44 6.89
N PRO A 23 2.02 -18.17 7.14
CA PRO A 23 2.33 -17.70 8.49
C PRO A 23 1.05 -17.48 9.30
N PRO A 24 1.08 -17.70 10.63
CA PRO A 24 0.00 -17.27 11.52
C PRO A 24 -0.06 -15.73 11.63
N PRO A 25 -1.21 -15.14 12.00
CA PRO A 25 -2.46 -15.79 12.44
C PRO A 25 -3.31 -16.34 11.28
N TYR A 26 -4.07 -17.41 11.54
CA TYR A 26 -4.86 -18.14 10.52
C TYR A 26 -6.35 -17.75 10.49
N GLU A 27 -6.74 -16.62 11.06
CA GLU A 27 -8.16 -16.24 11.18
C GLU A 27 -8.79 -16.03 9.80
N ASP A 28 -8.10 -15.28 8.94
CA ASP A 28 -8.51 -15.03 7.56
C ASP A 28 -8.54 -16.34 6.75
N ASP A 29 -7.53 -17.20 6.91
CA ASP A 29 -7.46 -18.50 6.22
C ASP A 29 -8.60 -19.45 6.67
N LEU A 30 -9.01 -19.39 7.94
CA LEU A 30 -10.14 -20.19 8.43
C LEU A 30 -11.46 -19.68 7.86
N GLN A 31 -11.62 -18.36 7.72
CA GLN A 31 -12.78 -17.76 7.08
C GLN A 31 -12.83 -18.11 5.59
N GLU A 32 -11.70 -18.04 4.88
CA GLU A 32 -11.62 -18.43 3.47
C GLU A 32 -11.90 -19.93 3.30
N ALA A 33 -11.32 -20.78 4.14
CA ALA A 33 -11.59 -22.22 4.14
C ALA A 33 -13.06 -22.55 4.38
N TYR A 34 -13.79 -21.71 5.13
CA TYR A 34 -15.23 -21.86 5.35
C TYR A 34 -16.03 -21.60 4.08
N LEU A 35 -15.67 -20.56 3.31
CA LEU A 35 -16.29 -20.29 2.01
C LEU A 35 -16.05 -21.44 1.03
N ILE A 36 -14.80 -21.91 0.94
CA ILE A 36 -14.41 -23.04 0.09
C ILE A 36 -15.15 -24.32 0.49
N TYR A 37 -15.38 -24.53 1.80
CA TYR A 37 -16.12 -25.68 2.29
C TYR A 37 -17.57 -25.68 1.78
N HIS A 38 -18.27 -24.54 1.83
CA HIS A 38 -19.63 -24.44 1.31
C HIS A 38 -19.67 -24.61 -0.21
N GLU A 39 -18.75 -23.98 -0.92
CA GLU A 39 -18.62 -24.18 -2.37
C GLU A 39 -18.30 -25.65 -2.70
N ALA A 40 -17.56 -26.36 -1.84
CA ALA A 40 -17.30 -27.78 -2.00
C ALA A 40 -18.55 -28.62 -1.78
N LEU A 41 -19.42 -28.25 -0.84
CA LEU A 41 -20.68 -28.97 -0.59
C LEU A 41 -21.61 -28.91 -1.80
N GLU A 42 -21.70 -27.76 -2.47
CA GLU A 42 -22.59 -27.57 -3.63
C GLU A 42 -22.16 -28.41 -4.84
N SER A 43 -20.85 -28.57 -5.05
CA SER A 43 -20.29 -29.26 -6.22
C SER A 43 -19.78 -30.67 -5.94
N TYR A 44 -19.98 -31.21 -4.74
CA TYR A 44 -19.44 -32.51 -4.35
C TYR A 44 -20.23 -33.68 -4.96
N ASP A 45 -19.48 -34.64 -5.52
CA ASP A 45 -20.00 -35.90 -6.03
C ASP A 45 -19.48 -37.08 -5.17
N PRO A 46 -20.38 -37.75 -4.40
CA PRO A 46 -20.02 -38.89 -3.57
C PRO A 46 -19.41 -40.08 -4.32
N HIS A 47 -19.72 -40.24 -5.61
CA HIS A 47 -19.22 -41.38 -6.40
C HIS A 47 -17.74 -41.24 -6.77
N LYS A 48 -17.16 -40.02 -6.68
CA LYS A 48 -15.77 -39.76 -7.09
C LYS A 48 -14.76 -39.91 -5.97
N SER A 49 -15.11 -39.51 -4.74
CA SER A 49 -14.18 -39.55 -3.60
C SER A 49 -14.89 -39.27 -2.27
N LYS A 50 -14.21 -39.48 -1.13
CA LYS A 50 -14.68 -38.98 0.18
C LYS A 50 -14.65 -37.45 0.20
N PHE A 51 -15.65 -36.82 0.84
CA PHE A 51 -15.74 -35.37 0.94
C PHE A 51 -14.47 -34.72 1.52
N SER A 52 -13.86 -35.31 2.55
CA SER A 52 -12.61 -34.81 3.14
C SER A 52 -11.47 -34.72 2.12
N THR A 53 -11.34 -35.73 1.27
CA THR A 53 -10.33 -35.77 0.20
C THR A 53 -10.63 -34.72 -0.86
N TYR A 54 -11.89 -34.60 -1.27
CA TYR A 54 -12.33 -33.60 -2.24
C TYR A 54 -12.09 -32.17 -1.73
N PHE A 55 -12.56 -31.87 -0.52
CA PHE A 55 -12.38 -30.58 0.14
C PHE A 55 -10.90 -30.24 0.31
N TYR A 56 -10.07 -31.17 0.80
CA TYR A 56 -8.63 -30.94 0.93
C TYR A 56 -7.96 -30.61 -0.41
N ARG A 57 -8.34 -31.29 -1.49
CA ARG A 57 -7.83 -30.97 -2.83
C ARG A 57 -8.25 -29.57 -3.24
N LYS A 58 -9.54 -29.23 -3.15
CA LYS A 58 -10.07 -27.91 -3.52
C LYS A 58 -9.38 -26.79 -2.72
N LEU A 59 -9.23 -26.98 -1.42
CA LEU A 59 -8.52 -26.08 -0.51
C LEU A 59 -7.06 -25.86 -0.91
N ASN A 60 -6.30 -26.94 -1.16
CA ASN A 60 -4.90 -26.81 -1.59
C ASN A 60 -4.76 -26.11 -2.94
N TYR A 61 -5.62 -26.45 -3.91
CA TYR A 61 -5.59 -25.79 -5.22
C TYR A 61 -5.87 -24.29 -5.09
N HIS A 62 -6.83 -23.91 -4.25
CA HIS A 62 -7.14 -22.51 -3.99
C HIS A 62 -5.92 -21.78 -3.43
N TYR A 63 -5.35 -22.24 -2.31
CA TYR A 63 -4.20 -21.56 -1.71
C TYR A 63 -2.95 -21.55 -2.59
N LEU A 64 -2.67 -22.63 -3.32
CA LEU A 64 -1.57 -22.66 -4.30
C LEU A 64 -1.77 -21.63 -5.42
N SER A 65 -3.03 -21.45 -5.88
CA SER A 65 -3.36 -20.44 -6.87
C SER A 65 -3.14 -19.04 -6.32
N GLU A 66 -3.60 -18.76 -5.10
CA GLU A 66 -3.41 -17.45 -4.46
C GLU A 66 -1.94 -17.13 -4.19
N ILE A 67 -1.16 -18.10 -3.69
CA ILE A 67 0.31 -17.93 -3.51
C ILE A 67 0.97 -17.58 -4.84
N ARG A 68 0.59 -18.26 -5.93
CA ARG A 68 1.12 -17.98 -7.26
C ARG A 68 0.76 -16.56 -7.72
N LYS A 69 -0.52 -16.17 -7.64
CA LYS A 69 -0.97 -14.82 -8.02
C LYS A 69 -0.28 -13.74 -7.19
N ASN A 70 -0.10 -13.97 -5.90
CA ASN A 70 0.55 -13.02 -5.02
C ASN A 70 2.04 -12.86 -5.36
N ARG A 71 2.73 -13.95 -5.73
CA ARG A 71 4.12 -13.88 -6.24
C ARG A 71 4.20 -13.08 -7.55
N GLU A 72 3.29 -13.33 -8.48
CA GLU A 72 3.21 -12.58 -9.75
C GLU A 72 2.96 -11.08 -9.49
N ARG A 73 2.02 -10.75 -8.59
CA ARG A 73 1.74 -9.38 -8.14
C ARG A 73 2.97 -8.73 -7.50
N GLN A 74 3.66 -9.43 -6.60
CA GLN A 74 4.87 -8.93 -5.94
C GLN A 74 5.99 -8.66 -6.96
N ALA A 75 6.19 -9.55 -7.94
CA ALA A 75 7.15 -9.36 -9.01
C ALA A 75 6.81 -8.16 -9.91
N MET A 76 5.52 -7.88 -10.13
CA MET A 76 5.08 -6.69 -10.84
C MET A 76 5.33 -5.42 -10.01
N LEU A 77 4.95 -5.42 -8.73
CA LEU A 77 5.14 -4.29 -7.83
C LEU A 77 6.63 -3.95 -7.65
N SER A 78 7.50 -4.95 -7.51
CA SER A 78 8.94 -4.72 -7.40
C SER A 78 9.51 -4.06 -8.64
N ARG A 79 9.06 -4.44 -9.84
CA ARG A 79 9.43 -3.75 -11.10
C ARG A 79 8.97 -2.31 -11.12
N ILE A 80 7.74 -2.02 -10.67
CA ILE A 80 7.20 -0.65 -10.62
C ILE A 80 7.99 0.21 -9.62
N LEU A 81 8.29 -0.32 -8.43
CA LEU A 81 9.06 0.39 -7.39
C LEU A 81 10.50 0.68 -7.83
N VAL A 82 11.12 -0.19 -8.63
CA VAL A 82 12.45 0.06 -9.22
C VAL A 82 12.38 1.19 -10.28
N LEU A 83 11.28 1.29 -11.03
CA LEU A 83 11.10 2.34 -12.05
C LEU A 83 10.77 3.72 -11.44
N HIS A 84 10.11 3.71 -10.29
CA HIS A 84 9.78 4.92 -9.54
C HIS A 84 10.31 4.77 -8.12
N PRO A 85 11.64 4.89 -7.90
CA PRO A 85 12.15 5.02 -6.55
C PRO A 85 11.39 6.20 -5.95
N SER A 86 10.60 5.94 -4.90
CA SER A 86 9.90 7.01 -4.20
C SER A 86 10.98 7.96 -3.69
N SER A 87 11.19 9.07 -4.38
CA SER A 87 11.93 10.23 -3.92
C SER A 87 11.13 10.98 -2.86
N HIS A 88 10.43 10.24 -2.00
CA HIS A 88 10.13 10.66 -0.63
C HIS A 88 11.40 10.49 0.22
N VAL A 89 12.55 10.95 -0.31
CA VAL A 89 13.62 11.39 0.57
C VAL A 89 13.01 12.54 1.35
N ASP A 90 13.14 12.49 2.66
CA ASP A 90 12.62 13.44 3.62
C ASP A 90 12.93 14.90 3.25
N HIS A 91 12.08 15.53 2.43
CA HIS A 91 12.18 16.96 2.11
C HIS A 91 11.94 17.82 3.36
N TYR A 92 11.55 17.20 4.48
CA TYR A 92 11.44 17.81 5.81
C TYR A 92 12.78 18.27 6.40
N PHE A 93 13.94 17.85 5.86
CA PHE A 93 15.26 18.29 6.34
C PHE A 93 15.91 19.42 5.54
N ILE A 94 15.26 19.91 4.48
CA ILE A 94 15.76 21.09 3.78
C ILE A 94 15.43 22.30 4.69
N HIS A 95 16.41 22.73 5.48
CA HIS A 95 16.41 24.02 6.15
C HIS A 95 17.20 25.03 5.29
N PRO A 96 16.60 25.60 4.23
CA PRO A 96 17.27 26.67 3.51
C PRO A 96 17.49 27.83 4.47
N SER A 97 18.63 28.52 4.35
CA SER A 97 18.89 29.76 5.07
C SER A 97 17.97 30.86 4.53
N LEU A 98 16.76 30.90 5.09
CA LEU A 98 15.74 31.90 4.82
C LEU A 98 15.81 32.95 5.91
N SER A 99 15.70 34.22 5.52
CA SER A 99 15.34 35.28 6.45
C SER A 99 13.93 35.06 7.01
N ASP A 100 13.63 35.62 8.17
CA ASP A 100 12.30 35.53 8.80
C ASP A 100 11.17 35.94 7.83
N ARG A 101 11.44 36.96 7.00
CA ARG A 101 10.50 37.42 5.96
C ARG A 101 10.29 36.38 4.87
N GLU A 102 11.37 35.77 4.37
CA GLU A 102 11.31 34.71 3.36
C GLU A 102 10.58 33.49 3.90
N GLN A 103 10.86 33.09 5.15
CA GLN A 103 10.19 31.99 5.84
C GLN A 103 8.69 32.27 5.98
N ARG A 104 8.30 33.49 6.36
CA ARG A 104 6.90 33.85 6.52
C ARG A 104 6.14 33.84 5.18
N ILE A 105 6.75 34.35 4.11
CA ILE A 105 6.17 34.29 2.76
C ILE A 105 6.02 32.84 2.28
N LEU A 106 7.02 31.98 2.53
CA LEU A 106 6.98 30.57 2.16
C LEU A 106 5.86 29.85 2.91
N GLN A 107 5.77 30.04 4.24
CA GLN A 107 4.72 29.45 5.07
C GLN A 107 3.32 29.81 4.57
N LEU A 108 3.04 31.11 4.38
CA LEU A 108 1.74 31.55 3.88
C LEU A 108 1.45 31.02 2.46
N SER A 109 2.49 30.81 1.65
CA SER A 109 2.32 30.21 0.32
C SER A 109 1.97 28.71 0.40
N ILE A 110 2.53 27.98 1.36
CA ILE A 110 2.20 26.56 1.62
C ILE A 110 0.78 26.43 2.19
N GLU A 111 0.36 27.38 3.03
CA GLU A 111 -1.00 27.47 3.58
C GLU A 111 -2.05 27.88 2.53
N GLY A 112 -1.64 28.22 1.31
CA GLY A 112 -2.55 28.48 0.18
C GLY A 112 -2.99 29.93 0.00
N TYR A 113 -2.40 30.89 0.74
CA TYR A 113 -2.76 32.31 0.61
C TYR A 113 -2.34 32.89 -0.76
N THR A 114 -3.18 33.77 -1.31
CA THR A 114 -2.90 34.42 -2.58
C THR A 114 -1.80 35.48 -2.41
N THR A 115 -1.19 35.92 -3.52
CA THR A 115 -0.20 37.00 -3.52
C THR A 115 -0.76 38.28 -2.87
N ASP A 116 -2.06 38.53 -3.06
CA ASP A 116 -2.76 39.70 -2.55
C ASP A 116 -2.95 39.62 -1.05
N ASP A 117 -3.38 38.45 -0.54
CA ASP A 117 -3.54 38.21 0.89
C ASP A 117 -2.20 38.35 1.63
N ILE A 118 -1.13 37.76 1.08
CA ILE A 118 0.21 37.85 1.66
C ILE A 118 0.72 39.29 1.67
N ALA A 119 0.48 40.05 0.60
CA ALA A 119 0.85 41.45 0.52
C ALA A 119 0.16 42.27 1.62
N LEU A 120 -1.13 42.03 1.84
CA LEU A 120 -1.90 42.67 2.93
C LEU A 120 -1.38 42.25 4.31
N MET A 121 -1.23 40.94 4.56
CA MET A 121 -0.82 40.39 5.86
C MET A 121 0.58 40.83 6.28
N LEU A 122 1.50 41.02 5.32
CA LEU A 122 2.88 41.43 5.60
C LEU A 122 3.10 42.94 5.41
N SER A 123 2.06 43.71 5.05
CA SER A 123 2.17 45.13 4.72
C SER A 123 3.24 45.41 3.64
N LEU A 124 3.28 44.57 2.61
CA LEU A 124 4.21 44.65 1.48
C LEU A 124 3.45 44.90 0.18
N SER A 125 4.15 45.43 -0.83
CA SER A 125 3.56 45.55 -2.17
C SER A 125 3.47 44.18 -2.85
N LYS A 126 2.47 44.00 -3.72
CA LYS A 126 2.31 42.78 -4.53
C LYS A 126 3.57 42.45 -5.34
N SER A 127 4.23 43.47 -5.90
CA SER A 127 5.47 43.30 -6.68
C SER A 127 6.64 42.82 -5.80
N THR A 128 6.70 43.26 -4.54
CA THR A 128 7.67 42.74 -3.55
C THR A 128 7.43 41.25 -3.29
N ILE A 129 6.18 40.82 -3.07
CA ILE A 129 5.85 39.41 -2.84
C ILE A 129 6.21 38.54 -4.04
N LEU A 130 5.86 38.98 -5.26
CA LEU A 130 6.22 38.25 -6.49
C LEU A 130 7.75 38.11 -6.65
N ARG A 131 8.51 39.17 -6.35
CA ARG A 131 9.97 39.15 -6.40
C ARG A 131 10.55 38.18 -5.37
N GLU A 132 10.05 38.21 -4.14
CA GLU A 132 10.49 37.30 -3.06
C GLU A 132 10.13 35.85 -3.37
N ARG A 133 8.93 35.56 -3.91
CA ARG A 133 8.56 34.21 -4.36
C ARG A 133 9.50 33.69 -5.45
N LYS A 134 9.87 34.53 -6.42
CA LYS A 134 10.86 34.15 -7.46
C LYS A 134 12.24 33.89 -6.86
N LYS A 135 12.65 34.64 -5.84
CA LYS A 135 13.90 34.44 -5.11
C LYS A 135 13.87 33.14 -4.30
N LEU A 136 12.78 32.87 -3.58
CA LEU A 136 12.52 31.62 -2.87
C LEU A 136 12.58 30.42 -3.82
N GLN A 137 11.92 30.50 -4.97
CA GLN A 137 11.95 29.43 -5.98
C GLN A 137 13.38 29.09 -6.42
N ARG A 138 14.23 30.10 -6.66
CA ARG A 138 15.65 29.90 -7.02
C ARG A 138 16.46 29.31 -5.86
N LYS A 139 16.19 29.73 -4.63
CA LYS A 139 16.86 29.17 -3.44
C LYS A 139 16.47 27.70 -3.26
N LEU A 140 15.18 27.39 -3.37
CA LEU A 140 14.64 26.04 -3.19
C LEU A 140 15.00 25.10 -4.33
N SER A 141 15.12 25.59 -5.58
CA SER A 141 15.52 24.75 -6.72
C SER A 141 16.89 24.11 -6.55
N PHE A 142 17.81 24.77 -5.84
CA PHE A 142 19.13 24.21 -5.51
C PHE A 142 19.05 22.92 -4.68
N TYR A 143 17.99 22.76 -3.88
CA TYR A 143 17.83 21.60 -2.99
C TYR A 143 16.94 20.50 -3.58
N VAL A 144 16.18 20.80 -4.64
CA VAL A 144 15.23 19.87 -5.27
C VAL A 144 15.82 19.23 -6.53
N SER A 145 16.81 19.85 -7.16
CA SER A 145 17.57 19.25 -8.26
C SER A 145 18.85 18.63 -7.72
N PRO A 146 18.98 17.28 -7.66
CA PRO A 146 20.25 16.66 -7.33
C PRO A 146 21.26 17.08 -8.39
N THR A 147 22.36 17.68 -7.95
CA THR A 147 23.56 17.91 -8.75
C THR A 147 23.92 16.57 -9.40
N GLN A 148 23.84 16.51 -10.74
CA GLN A 148 24.49 15.46 -11.51
C GLN A 148 25.98 15.78 -11.50
N GLU A 149 26.71 15.21 -10.55
CA GLU A 149 28.16 15.01 -10.64
C GLU A 149 28.44 13.51 -10.85
#